data_AF-U1HV44-F1
#
_entry.id   AF-U1HV44-F1
#
_cell.length_a   1.000
_cell.length_b   1.000
_cell.length_c   1.000
_cell.angle_alpha   90.00
_cell.angle_beta   90.00
_cell.angle_gamma   90.00
#
_symmetry.space_group_name_H-M   'P 1'
#
loop_
_entity.id
_entity.type
_entity.pdbx_description
1 polymer ?
#
loop_
_entity_poly.entity_id
_entity_poly.type
_entity_poly.pdbx_seq_one_letter_code
_entity_poly.pdbx_strand_id
1 'polypeptide(L)'
;MHDPSLTPFGEQQCAALRETFPYHDKLCLLVSSPLRRTIYTTLLSFTPALNNGRCQQNIVALPEMQESSDFPCDTGSDPHQLAEEMAENHVPVDLSLVKEGWNVKKLDSKWAPTSEALSKRAREARIYIRDRILDLQKGGEKSPEVVVVTHGGFLHYFTEDWEDSGAYNAYKNDRINELRWDIPGTGWRNTEYRSFNFADLNPSSTSESIKGTQSNEHLDDYENATLRETNESRARRGKEEPQHGRDKQAELFNAAMWGWKDQGTQNPDKIGEVEEEGDEEEALLRVLTKGSENVDKKGGEAPATDRRGESTADAVAKERERSRSLSVRVAA
;
A
#
# COMPACT_ATOMS: atom_id res chain seq x y z
N MET A 1 9.36 18.29 14.18
CA MET A 1 10.01 18.85 12.98
C MET A 1 9.04 18.73 11.82
N HIS A 2 8.83 19.80 11.05
CA HIS A 2 7.94 19.77 9.89
C HIS A 2 8.68 19.23 8.67
N ASP A 3 8.04 18.38 7.86
CA ASP A 3 8.59 17.75 6.64
C ASP A 3 10.10 17.44 6.72
N PRO A 4 10.52 16.57 7.65
CA PRO A 4 11.93 16.33 7.91
C PRO A 4 12.61 15.67 6.70
N SER A 5 13.85 16.07 6.45
CA SER A 5 14.77 15.36 5.56
C SER A 5 15.15 13.99 6.12
N LEU A 6 15.82 13.19 5.30
CA LEU A 6 16.51 12.01 5.79
C LEU A 6 17.58 12.38 6.83
N THR A 7 17.77 11.49 7.79
CA THR A 7 18.93 11.53 8.68
C THR A 7 20.13 10.88 7.97
N PRO A 8 21.37 11.12 8.43
CA PRO A 8 22.54 10.41 7.88
C PRO A 8 22.43 8.88 7.95
N PHE A 9 21.72 8.35 8.96
CA PHE A 9 21.42 6.92 9.03
C PHE A 9 20.41 6.50 7.95
N GLY A 10 19.37 7.30 7.71
CA GLY A 10 18.43 7.07 6.60
C GLY A 10 19.12 7.08 5.23
N GLU A 11 20.09 7.96 5.01
CA GLU A 11 20.90 7.97 3.79
C GLU A 11 21.73 6.68 3.63
N GLN A 12 22.31 6.17 4.73
CA GLN A 12 23.01 4.87 4.71
C GLN A 12 22.06 3.71 4.38
N GLN A 13 20.83 3.74 4.91
CA GLN A 13 19.80 2.76 4.58
C GLN A 13 19.45 2.83 3.08
N CYS A 14 19.31 4.02 2.51
CA CYS A 14 19.08 4.20 1.07
C CYS A 14 20.22 3.64 0.22
N ALA A 15 21.48 3.88 0.63
CA ALA A 15 22.64 3.32 -0.03
C ALA A 15 22.64 1.79 0.01
N ALA A 16 22.29 1.17 1.15
CA ALA A 16 22.17 -0.28 1.26
C ALA A 16 21.06 -0.85 0.36
N LEU A 17 19.91 -0.17 0.28
CA LEU A 17 18.83 -0.55 -0.63
C LEU A 17 19.29 -0.45 -2.09
N ARG A 18 19.99 0.62 -2.47
CA ARG A 18 20.54 0.77 -3.82
C ARG A 18 21.42 -0.41 -4.23
N GLU A 19 22.32 -0.85 -3.37
CA GLU A 19 23.24 -1.97 -3.66
C GLU A 19 22.51 -3.32 -3.73
N THR A 20 21.47 -3.53 -2.91
CA THR A 20 20.81 -4.83 -2.76
C THR A 20 19.57 -5.01 -3.64
N PHE A 21 19.01 -3.93 -4.18
CA PHE A 21 17.82 -3.98 -5.03
C PHE A 21 18.17 -4.54 -6.43
N PRO A 22 17.66 -5.72 -6.82
CA PRO A 22 18.16 -6.44 -7.98
C PRO A 22 17.43 -6.11 -9.29
N TYR A 23 16.60 -5.06 -9.32
CA TYR A 23 15.69 -4.79 -10.45
C TYR A 23 15.85 -3.39 -11.07
N HIS A 24 16.96 -2.69 -10.79
CA HIS A 24 17.22 -1.35 -11.36
C HIS A 24 17.12 -1.30 -12.89
N ASP A 25 17.54 -2.36 -13.56
CA ASP A 25 17.53 -2.51 -15.03
C ASP A 25 16.13 -2.73 -15.62
N LYS A 26 15.14 -3.04 -14.78
CA LYS A 26 13.75 -3.29 -15.18
C LYS A 26 12.82 -2.12 -14.95
N LEU A 27 13.20 -1.17 -14.10
CA LEU A 27 12.35 -0.05 -13.74
C LEU A 27 12.09 0.88 -14.93
N CYS A 28 10.83 1.24 -15.12
CA CYS A 28 10.35 2.14 -16.18
C CYS A 28 9.83 3.48 -15.61
N LEU A 29 9.47 3.51 -14.33
CA LEU A 29 8.92 4.68 -13.65
C LEU A 29 9.26 4.65 -12.16
N LEU A 30 9.63 5.83 -11.64
CA LEU A 30 9.82 6.08 -10.22
C LEU A 30 8.69 6.99 -9.74
N VAL A 31 7.97 6.58 -8.69
CA VAL A 31 6.91 7.37 -8.06
C VAL A 31 7.24 7.53 -6.59
N SER A 32 7.05 8.73 -6.04
CA SER A 32 7.22 8.99 -4.61
C SER A 32 6.06 9.79 -4.04
N SER A 33 5.85 9.66 -2.74
CA SER A 33 5.18 10.73 -2.00
C SER A 33 5.95 12.05 -2.15
N PRO A 34 5.27 13.21 -2.20
CA PRO A 34 5.91 14.53 -2.26
C PRO A 34 6.57 15.00 -0.95
N LEU A 35 6.67 14.14 0.08
CA LEU A 35 7.44 14.49 1.29
C LEU A 35 8.95 14.39 1.01
N ARG A 36 9.74 15.24 1.66
CA ARG A 36 11.18 15.36 1.39
C ARG A 36 11.89 14.03 1.59
N ARG A 37 11.65 13.35 2.72
CA ARG A 37 12.25 12.04 3.01
C ARG A 37 11.99 11.00 1.93
N THR A 38 10.80 10.95 1.33
CA THR A 38 10.47 9.96 0.29
C THR A 38 11.06 10.33 -1.05
N ILE A 39 11.10 11.62 -1.42
CA ILE A 39 11.76 12.07 -2.65
C ILE A 39 13.26 11.73 -2.58
N TYR A 40 13.93 12.06 -1.47
CA TYR A 40 15.35 11.74 -1.32
C TYR A 40 15.59 10.23 -1.18
N THR A 41 14.72 9.46 -0.52
CA THR A 41 14.82 7.99 -0.53
C THR A 41 14.74 7.45 -1.96
N THR A 42 13.80 7.95 -2.77
CA THR A 42 13.67 7.53 -4.17
C THR A 42 14.94 7.86 -4.96
N LEU A 43 15.43 9.09 -4.84
CA LEU A 43 16.65 9.54 -5.49
C LEU A 43 17.83 8.66 -5.08
N LEU A 44 18.14 8.58 -3.79
CA LEU A 44 19.35 7.91 -3.30
C LEU A 44 19.32 6.39 -3.54
N SER A 45 18.14 5.77 -3.50
CA SER A 45 18.00 4.31 -3.63
C SER A 45 17.87 3.85 -5.08
N PHE A 46 17.18 4.61 -5.96
CA PHE A 46 16.76 4.13 -7.29
C PHE A 46 17.34 4.93 -8.46
N THR A 47 18.24 5.89 -8.23
CA THR A 47 18.95 6.60 -9.33
C THR A 47 19.58 5.68 -10.38
N PRO A 48 20.12 4.48 -10.07
CA PRO A 48 20.63 3.58 -11.12
C PRO A 48 19.62 3.27 -12.23
N ALA A 49 18.31 3.29 -11.93
CA ALA A 49 17.25 3.10 -12.92
C ALA A 49 17.21 4.22 -13.98
N LEU A 50 17.56 5.46 -13.64
CA LEU A 50 17.54 6.58 -14.60
C LEU A 50 18.53 6.37 -15.76
N ASN A 51 19.57 5.55 -15.53
CA ASN A 51 20.59 5.21 -16.52
C ASN A 51 20.31 3.92 -17.31
N ASN A 52 19.19 3.25 -17.07
CA ASN A 52 18.90 1.95 -17.72
C ASN A 52 18.36 2.07 -19.16
N GLY A 53 18.14 3.31 -19.65
CA GLY A 53 17.63 3.58 -21.01
C GLY A 53 16.14 3.31 -21.22
N ARG A 54 15.41 2.93 -20.17
CA ARG A 54 13.98 2.56 -20.18
C ARG A 54 13.16 3.41 -19.22
N CYS A 55 13.74 3.81 -18.10
CA CYS A 55 13.08 4.61 -17.08
C CYS A 55 12.85 6.04 -17.56
N GLN A 56 11.68 6.57 -17.20
CA GLN A 56 11.44 8.00 -17.29
C GLN A 56 12.47 8.77 -16.46
N GLN A 57 12.87 9.93 -16.95
CA GLN A 57 14.01 10.68 -16.42
C GLN A 57 13.69 11.50 -15.16
N ASN A 58 12.42 11.52 -14.73
CA ASN A 58 11.97 12.24 -13.54
C ASN A 58 11.23 11.28 -12.59
N ILE A 59 11.37 11.55 -11.29
CA ILE A 59 10.55 11.00 -10.22
C ILE A 59 9.20 11.69 -10.26
N VAL A 60 8.10 10.94 -10.30
CA VAL A 60 6.76 11.52 -10.20
C VAL A 60 6.39 11.68 -8.73
N ALA A 61 6.11 12.91 -8.29
CA ALA A 61 5.60 13.15 -6.94
C ALA A 61 4.07 13.07 -6.92
N LEU A 62 3.51 12.09 -6.20
CA LEU A 62 2.07 11.81 -6.15
C LEU A 62 1.49 12.13 -4.75
N PRO A 63 0.74 13.23 -4.59
CA PRO A 63 0.24 13.69 -3.27
C PRO A 63 -0.64 12.71 -2.52
N GLU A 64 -1.40 11.88 -3.23
CA GLU A 64 -2.25 10.83 -2.67
C GLU A 64 -1.46 9.91 -1.74
N MET A 65 -0.16 9.76 -1.98
CA MET A 65 0.76 8.88 -1.27
C MET A 65 1.41 9.47 -0.02
N GLN A 66 0.97 10.62 0.47
CA GLN A 66 1.44 11.18 1.74
C GLN A 66 1.07 10.33 2.95
N GLU A 67 1.89 10.42 4.01
CA GLU A 67 1.71 9.66 5.26
C GLU A 67 0.34 9.91 5.91
N SER A 68 -0.07 8.98 6.77
CA SER A 68 -1.41 8.88 7.30
C SER A 68 -1.81 9.94 8.32
N SER A 69 -0.88 10.37 9.20
CA SER A 69 -1.19 11.28 10.32
C SER A 69 -1.14 12.76 9.93
N ASP A 70 -1.73 13.65 10.74
CA ASP A 70 -1.59 15.11 10.59
C ASP A 70 -0.43 15.70 11.42
N PHE A 71 0.45 14.86 11.95
CA PHE A 71 1.61 15.35 12.67
C PHE A 71 2.50 16.21 11.76
N PRO A 72 3.24 17.20 12.31
CA PRO A 72 4.09 18.06 11.49
C PRO A 72 5.11 17.29 10.66
N CYS A 73 5.62 16.16 11.15
CA CYS A 73 6.55 15.33 10.39
C CYS A 73 5.90 14.62 9.22
N ASP A 74 4.59 14.42 9.23
CA ASP A 74 3.83 13.73 8.19
C ASP A 74 3.07 14.69 7.28
N THR A 75 3.26 15.99 7.52
CA THR A 75 2.74 17.08 6.70
C THR A 75 3.86 17.64 5.84
N GLY A 76 3.62 17.72 4.54
CA GLY A 76 4.63 18.16 3.58
C GLY A 76 4.73 19.67 3.44
N SER A 77 5.81 20.11 2.81
CA SER A 77 6.08 21.51 2.51
C SER A 77 5.13 22.10 1.46
N ASP A 78 4.98 23.42 1.48
CA ASP A 78 4.22 24.11 0.43
C ASP A 78 4.84 23.88 -0.94
N PRO A 79 4.05 23.81 -2.03
CA PRO A 79 4.55 23.48 -3.36
C PRO A 79 5.73 24.35 -3.83
N HIS A 80 5.70 25.66 -3.56
CA HIS A 80 6.79 26.57 -3.95
C HIS A 80 8.09 26.26 -3.19
N GLN A 81 8.00 26.06 -1.87
CA GLN A 81 9.17 25.77 -1.04
C GLN A 81 9.81 24.44 -1.45
N LEU A 82 8.98 23.42 -1.70
CA LEU A 82 9.45 22.12 -2.19
C LEU A 82 10.10 22.26 -3.56
N ALA A 83 9.49 23.00 -4.50
CA ALA A 83 10.03 23.20 -5.84
C ALA A 83 11.37 23.95 -5.84
N GLU A 84 11.51 24.98 -5.01
CA GLU A 84 12.75 25.72 -4.82
C GLU A 84 13.87 24.79 -4.33
N GLU A 85 13.62 24.00 -3.28
CA GLU A 85 14.62 23.05 -2.77
C GLU A 85 15.01 21.99 -3.81
N MET A 86 14.04 21.42 -4.53
CA MET A 86 14.32 20.39 -5.54
C MET A 86 15.14 20.95 -6.70
N ALA A 87 14.91 22.20 -7.10
CA ALA A 87 15.69 22.88 -8.12
C ALA A 87 17.12 23.18 -7.63
N GLU A 88 17.28 23.72 -6.42
CA GLU A 88 18.59 24.00 -5.82
C GLU A 88 19.46 22.74 -5.71
N ASN A 89 18.85 21.62 -5.31
CA ASN A 89 19.53 20.34 -5.15
C ASN A 89 19.59 19.48 -6.42
N HIS A 90 19.14 20.01 -7.57
CA HIS A 90 19.13 19.33 -8.86
C HIS A 90 18.43 17.95 -8.83
N VAL A 91 17.36 17.85 -8.04
CA VAL A 91 16.57 16.62 -7.93
C VAL A 91 15.63 16.52 -9.14
N PRO A 92 15.72 15.46 -9.97
CA PRO A 92 14.86 15.29 -11.13
C PRO A 92 13.47 14.83 -10.71
N VAL A 93 12.64 15.72 -10.17
CA VAL A 93 11.29 15.43 -9.70
C VAL A 93 10.25 16.26 -10.44
N ASP A 94 9.21 15.59 -10.92
CA ASP A 94 8.01 16.19 -11.48
C ASP A 94 7.01 16.47 -10.35
N LEU A 95 6.89 17.74 -9.99
CA LEU A 95 5.96 18.26 -8.98
C LEU A 95 4.63 18.74 -9.59
N SER A 96 4.35 18.44 -10.87
CA SER A 96 3.16 18.95 -11.56
C SER A 96 1.83 18.55 -10.91
N LEU A 97 1.78 17.47 -10.14
CA LEU A 97 0.60 17.03 -9.40
C LEU A 97 0.49 17.65 -7.99
N VAL A 98 1.57 18.24 -7.48
CA VAL A 98 1.64 18.84 -6.13
C VAL A 98 1.04 20.24 -6.18
N LYS A 99 -0.27 20.33 -5.92
CA LYS A 99 -1.04 21.58 -5.99
C LYS A 99 -1.14 22.28 -4.63
N GLU A 100 -1.48 23.56 -4.66
CA GLU A 100 -1.75 24.33 -3.44
C GLU A 100 -2.78 23.62 -2.55
N GLY A 101 -2.49 23.55 -1.25
CA GLY A 101 -3.35 22.88 -0.26
C GLY A 101 -3.24 21.35 -0.20
N TRP A 102 -2.33 20.71 -0.96
CA TRP A 102 -2.11 19.25 -0.88
C TRP A 102 -1.73 18.76 0.52
N ASN A 103 -1.03 19.61 1.27
CA ASN A 103 -0.54 19.37 2.62
C ASN A 103 -1.54 19.78 3.73
N VAL A 104 -2.75 20.25 3.39
CA VAL A 104 -3.74 20.71 4.38
C VAL A 104 -4.68 19.58 4.78
N LYS A 105 -4.34 18.86 5.86
CA LYS A 105 -5.06 17.65 6.33
C LYS A 105 -6.29 17.92 7.21
N LYS A 106 -7.16 18.86 6.80
CA LYS A 106 -8.41 19.12 7.54
C LYS A 106 -9.38 17.95 7.40
N LEU A 107 -10.22 17.73 8.43
CA LEU A 107 -11.17 16.60 8.49
C LEU A 107 -12.18 16.59 7.34
N ASP A 108 -12.55 17.75 6.80
CA ASP A 108 -13.47 17.93 5.69
C ASP A 108 -12.80 17.84 4.30
N SER A 109 -11.51 17.51 4.26
CA SER A 109 -10.71 17.46 3.02
C SER A 109 -10.38 16.02 2.61
N LYS A 110 -10.03 15.81 1.33
CA LYS A 110 -9.49 14.51 0.86
C LYS A 110 -8.17 14.13 1.53
N TRP A 111 -7.49 15.07 2.17
CA TRP A 111 -6.21 14.89 2.83
C TRP A 111 -6.34 14.53 4.32
N ALA A 112 -7.57 14.44 4.83
CA ALA A 112 -7.85 14.10 6.22
C ALA A 112 -7.10 12.83 6.65
N PRO A 113 -6.66 12.75 7.91
CA PRO A 113 -6.02 11.58 8.47
C PRO A 113 -7.02 10.46 8.84
N THR A 114 -8.23 10.46 8.28
CA THR A 114 -9.28 9.45 8.56
C THR A 114 -9.10 8.21 7.69
N SER A 115 -9.50 7.03 8.19
CA SER A 115 -9.42 5.78 7.40
C SER A 115 -10.18 5.86 6.08
N GLU A 116 -11.31 6.56 6.03
CA GLU A 116 -12.08 6.77 4.81
C GLU A 116 -11.29 7.57 3.76
N ALA A 117 -10.73 8.72 4.15
CA ALA A 117 -9.94 9.55 3.25
C ALA A 117 -8.65 8.86 2.81
N LEU A 118 -7.99 8.14 3.72
CA LEU A 118 -6.79 7.35 3.45
C LEU A 118 -7.04 6.25 2.41
N SER A 119 -8.12 5.48 2.57
CA SER A 119 -8.50 4.44 1.61
C SER A 119 -8.86 5.00 0.23
N LYS A 120 -9.58 6.13 0.18
CA LYS A 120 -9.88 6.82 -1.09
C LYS A 120 -8.61 7.28 -1.80
N ARG A 121 -7.68 7.93 -1.07
CA ARG A 121 -6.38 8.33 -1.61
C ARG A 121 -5.55 7.14 -2.08
N ALA A 122 -5.51 6.07 -1.32
CA ALA A 122 -4.82 4.84 -1.69
C ALA A 122 -5.35 4.24 -3.00
N ARG A 123 -6.68 4.19 -3.16
CA ARG A 123 -7.31 3.75 -4.41
C ARG A 123 -6.96 4.67 -5.58
N GLU A 124 -7.07 5.99 -5.41
CA GLU A 124 -6.67 6.97 -6.45
C GLU A 124 -5.22 6.77 -6.88
N ALA A 125 -4.31 6.55 -5.93
CA ALA A 125 -2.91 6.27 -6.21
C ALA A 125 -2.72 4.95 -6.98
N ARG A 126 -3.40 3.86 -6.58
CA ARG A 126 -3.34 2.57 -7.29
C ARG A 126 -3.84 2.69 -8.72
N ILE A 127 -4.96 3.38 -8.94
CA ILE A 127 -5.54 3.64 -10.28
C ILE A 127 -4.53 4.42 -11.12
N TYR A 128 -3.96 5.51 -10.58
CA TYR A 128 -2.94 6.28 -11.27
C TYR A 128 -1.76 5.40 -11.71
N ILE A 129 -1.21 4.60 -10.80
CA ILE A 129 -0.07 3.72 -11.11
C ILE A 129 -0.45 2.67 -12.16
N ARG A 130 -1.60 2.01 -12.03
CA ARG A 130 -2.10 1.04 -13.01
C ARG A 130 -2.18 1.67 -14.41
N ASP A 131 -2.77 2.85 -14.50
CA ASP A 131 -2.97 3.54 -15.77
C ASP A 131 -1.62 3.95 -16.40
N ARG A 132 -0.65 4.38 -15.58
CA ARG A 132 0.73 4.64 -16.02
C ARG A 132 1.42 3.38 -16.56
N ILE A 133 1.22 2.22 -15.94
CA ILE A 133 1.76 0.94 -16.43
C ILE A 133 1.11 0.57 -17.77
N LEU A 134 -0.21 0.72 -17.90
CA LEU A 134 -0.94 0.47 -19.14
C LEU A 134 -0.47 1.39 -20.27
N ASP A 135 -0.19 2.66 -19.98
CA ASP A 135 0.32 3.60 -20.98
C ASP A 135 1.76 3.27 -21.42
N LEU A 136 2.62 2.82 -20.51
CA LEU A 136 3.95 2.28 -20.86
C LEU A 136 3.82 1.07 -21.79
N GLN A 137 2.87 0.16 -21.53
CA GLN A 137 2.61 -0.98 -22.39
C GLN A 137 2.13 -0.57 -23.79
N LYS A 138 1.20 0.39 -23.88
CA LYS A 138 0.76 0.97 -25.16
C LYS A 138 1.93 1.62 -25.91
N GLY A 139 2.87 2.22 -25.18
CA GLY A 139 4.11 2.79 -25.70
C GLY A 139 5.16 1.78 -26.16
N GLY A 140 4.91 0.47 -26.00
CA GLY A 140 5.77 -0.61 -26.48
C GLY A 140 6.61 -1.30 -25.41
N GLU A 141 6.54 -0.88 -24.14
CA GLU A 141 7.22 -1.56 -23.04
C GLU A 141 6.53 -2.89 -22.73
N LYS A 142 7.26 -4.00 -22.78
CA LYS A 142 6.66 -5.35 -22.74
C LYS A 142 6.26 -5.77 -21.34
N SER A 143 7.06 -5.39 -20.36
CA SER A 143 6.91 -5.75 -18.94
C SER A 143 7.36 -4.56 -18.09
N PRO A 144 6.59 -3.46 -18.07
CA PRO A 144 6.96 -2.29 -17.29
C PRO A 144 6.96 -2.60 -15.81
N GLU A 145 8.05 -2.27 -15.13
CA GLU A 145 8.12 -2.31 -13.67
C GLU A 145 8.14 -0.88 -13.13
N VAL A 146 7.34 -0.62 -12.09
CA VAL A 146 7.28 0.68 -11.42
C VAL A 146 7.74 0.50 -9.98
N VAL A 147 8.52 1.46 -9.47
CA VAL A 147 8.79 1.55 -8.03
C VAL A 147 8.04 2.73 -7.43
N VAL A 148 7.51 2.50 -6.25
CA VAL A 148 6.71 3.42 -5.47
C VAL A 148 7.35 3.55 -4.10
N VAL A 149 7.67 4.77 -3.68
CA VAL A 149 8.26 5.06 -2.37
C VAL A 149 7.30 5.92 -1.55
N THR A 150 6.84 5.41 -0.42
CA THR A 150 5.87 6.09 0.46
C THR A 150 6.18 5.74 1.91
N HIS A 151 5.20 5.77 2.80
CA HIS A 151 5.41 5.77 4.25
C HIS A 151 4.71 4.59 4.91
N GLY A 152 5.27 4.11 6.02
CA GLY A 152 4.83 2.89 6.69
C GLY A 152 3.33 2.87 7.04
N GLY A 153 2.79 3.98 7.57
CA GLY A 153 1.37 4.03 7.95
C GLY A 153 0.45 3.97 6.74
N PHE A 154 0.76 4.76 5.72
CA PHE A 154 0.01 4.79 4.46
C PHE A 154 0.08 3.48 3.66
N LEU A 155 1.17 2.71 3.79
CA LEU A 155 1.36 1.47 3.03
C LEU A 155 0.25 0.45 3.24
N HIS A 156 -0.30 0.33 4.45
CA HIS A 156 -1.40 -0.59 4.70
C HIS A 156 -2.66 -0.26 3.89
N TYR A 157 -2.96 1.04 3.73
CA TYR A 157 -4.06 1.49 2.89
C TYR A 157 -3.74 1.27 1.41
N PHE A 158 -2.50 1.57 1.01
CA PHE A 158 -2.05 1.41 -0.37
C PHE A 158 -2.08 -0.05 -0.83
N THR A 159 -1.58 -0.98 -0.01
CA THR A 159 -1.48 -2.40 -0.36
C THR A 159 -2.67 -3.24 0.11
N GLU A 160 -3.57 -2.66 0.91
CA GLU A 160 -4.71 -3.34 1.55
C GLU A 160 -4.25 -4.58 2.33
N ASP A 161 -3.07 -4.48 2.94
CA ASP A 161 -2.43 -5.55 3.69
C ASP A 161 -2.10 -5.08 5.11
N TRP A 162 -2.84 -5.64 6.06
CA TRP A 162 -2.75 -5.35 7.48
C TRP A 162 -2.01 -6.46 8.24
N GLU A 163 -1.51 -7.48 7.53
CA GLU A 163 -0.69 -8.53 8.13
C GLU A 163 0.59 -7.91 8.73
N ASP A 164 0.87 -8.22 10.00
CA ASP A 164 1.97 -7.67 10.81
C ASP A 164 1.85 -6.18 11.20
N SER A 165 0.73 -5.50 10.91
CA SER A 165 0.43 -4.20 11.52
C SER A 165 0.25 -4.36 13.05
N GLY A 166 0.57 -3.31 13.82
CA GLY A 166 0.83 -3.29 15.28
C GLY A 166 0.15 -4.31 16.22
N ALA A 167 -1.11 -4.73 16.00
CA ALA A 167 -1.82 -5.63 16.91
C ALA A 167 -1.65 -7.14 16.62
N TYR A 168 -1.36 -7.54 15.38
CA TYR A 168 -1.27 -8.97 15.05
C TYR A 168 -0.08 -9.67 15.74
N ASN A 169 1.05 -8.97 15.87
CA ASN A 169 2.24 -9.51 16.55
C ASN A 169 2.03 -9.67 18.07
N ALA A 170 1.26 -8.79 18.69
CA ALA A 170 0.92 -8.86 20.12
C ALA A 170 -0.12 -9.96 20.41
N TYR A 171 -1.16 -10.08 19.56
CA TYR A 171 -2.27 -11.02 19.77
C TYR A 171 -1.89 -12.49 19.51
N LYS A 172 -1.09 -12.80 18.48
CA LYS A 172 -0.83 -14.21 18.10
C LYS A 172 0.07 -14.96 19.08
N ASN A 173 0.74 -14.27 19.99
CA ASN A 173 1.83 -14.84 20.77
C ASN A 173 1.63 -14.86 22.28
N ASP A 174 0.55 -14.31 22.86
CA ASP A 174 0.38 -14.17 24.33
C ASP A 174 1.60 -13.48 25.00
N ARG A 175 2.33 -12.67 24.22
CA ARG A 175 3.65 -12.12 24.56
C ARG A 175 3.68 -10.61 24.28
N ILE A 176 2.83 -9.88 24.99
CA ILE A 176 2.91 -8.40 25.11
C ILE A 176 4.34 -7.93 25.47
N ASN A 177 5.10 -8.75 26.18
CA ASN A 177 6.49 -8.46 26.59
C ASN A 177 7.55 -8.75 25.51
N GLU A 178 7.17 -9.30 24.35
CA GLU A 178 8.06 -9.51 23.20
C GLU A 178 7.63 -8.67 21.99
N LEU A 179 7.21 -7.43 22.24
CA LEU A 179 7.21 -6.41 21.19
C LEU A 179 8.57 -6.44 20.50
N ARG A 180 8.59 -6.94 19.26
CA ARG A 180 9.72 -6.81 18.35
C ARG A 180 9.84 -5.34 18.01
N TRP A 181 10.52 -4.58 18.89
CA TRP A 181 10.81 -3.17 18.71
C TRP A 181 11.67 -2.90 17.47
N ASP A 182 12.19 -3.96 16.83
CA ASP A 182 12.90 -3.93 15.55
C ASP A 182 11.98 -3.90 14.32
N ILE A 183 10.67 -4.15 14.49
CA ILE A 183 9.67 -3.90 13.45
C ILE A 183 8.89 -2.64 13.87
N PRO A 184 8.93 -1.56 13.07
CA PRO A 184 8.12 -0.37 13.32
C PRO A 184 6.64 -0.74 13.51
N GLY A 185 5.86 0.09 14.20
CA GLY A 185 4.42 -0.13 14.44
C GLY A 185 3.56 -0.38 13.18
N THR A 186 4.14 -0.16 12.01
CA THR A 186 3.59 -0.36 10.67
C THR A 186 3.94 -1.73 10.06
N GLY A 187 4.76 -2.58 10.67
CA GLY A 187 5.12 -3.87 10.04
C GLY A 187 6.06 -3.77 8.82
N TRP A 188 6.53 -2.56 8.48
CA TRP A 188 7.49 -2.26 7.40
C TRP A 188 8.79 -1.75 8.00
N ARG A 189 9.94 -2.32 7.58
CA ARG A 189 11.25 -1.74 7.93
C ARG A 189 11.57 -0.57 7.01
N ASN A 190 12.27 0.44 7.51
CA ASN A 190 12.78 1.52 6.66
C ASN A 190 13.61 0.93 5.51
N THR A 191 13.38 1.40 4.29
CA THR A 191 14.03 0.93 3.06
C THR A 191 13.79 -0.55 2.72
N GLU A 192 12.77 -1.17 3.33
CA GLU A 192 12.26 -2.44 2.87
C GLU A 192 11.55 -2.26 1.53
N TYR A 193 11.68 -3.23 0.61
CA TYR A 193 10.85 -3.31 -0.58
C TYR A 193 10.04 -4.61 -0.62
N ARG A 194 8.79 -4.50 -1.07
CA ARG A 194 7.92 -5.62 -1.38
C ARG A 194 7.46 -5.55 -2.84
N SER A 195 7.08 -6.69 -3.40
CA SER A 195 6.65 -6.81 -4.81
C SER A 195 5.17 -7.19 -4.86
N PHE A 196 4.41 -6.51 -5.71
CA PHE A 196 2.97 -6.73 -5.88
C PHE A 196 2.61 -6.86 -7.35
N ASN A 197 1.52 -7.58 -7.60
CA ASN A 197 0.80 -7.55 -8.86
C ASN A 197 -0.56 -6.90 -8.66
N PHE A 198 -1.09 -6.21 -9.66
CA PHE A 198 -2.51 -5.90 -9.68
C PHE A 198 -3.31 -7.20 -9.78
N ALA A 199 -4.41 -7.28 -9.01
CA ALA A 199 -5.39 -8.35 -9.10
C ALA A 199 -6.12 -8.32 -10.46
N ASP A 200 -7.04 -9.26 -10.68
CA ASP A 200 -7.70 -9.46 -11.99
C ASP A 200 -8.15 -8.14 -12.60
N LEU A 201 -7.61 -7.83 -13.78
CA LEU A 201 -7.90 -6.59 -14.50
C LEU A 201 -9.14 -6.71 -15.37
N ASN A 202 -9.77 -7.87 -15.40
CA ASN A 202 -11.07 -8.03 -16.02
C ASN A 202 -12.14 -7.59 -15.01
N PRO A 203 -13.06 -6.70 -15.41
CA PRO A 203 -14.22 -6.38 -14.59
C PRO A 203 -14.94 -7.68 -14.21
N SER A 204 -15.09 -7.93 -12.92
CA SER A 204 -15.78 -9.11 -12.44
C SER A 204 -17.28 -8.78 -12.33
N SER A 205 -18.15 -9.72 -12.68
CA SER A 205 -19.60 -9.53 -12.49
C SER A 205 -20.04 -9.55 -11.02
N THR A 206 -19.11 -9.76 -10.08
CA THR A 206 -19.35 -9.84 -8.64
C THR A 206 -18.54 -8.77 -7.91
N SER A 207 -19.18 -7.63 -7.60
CA SER A 207 -18.61 -6.62 -6.72
C SER A 207 -18.69 -7.11 -5.26
N GLU A 208 -17.55 -7.39 -4.62
CA GLU A 208 -17.51 -7.64 -3.18
C GLU A 208 -17.33 -6.32 -2.42
N SER A 209 -17.95 -6.17 -1.26
CA SER A 209 -17.73 -5.01 -0.37
C SER A 209 -16.25 -4.93 0.03
N ILE A 210 -15.62 -3.76 -0.06
CA ILE A 210 -14.32 -3.52 0.57
C ILE A 210 -14.56 -3.34 2.07
N LYS A 211 -14.54 -4.44 2.82
CA LYS A 211 -14.65 -4.41 4.29
C LYS A 211 -13.33 -3.89 4.88
N GLY A 212 -13.42 -2.95 5.83
CA GLY A 212 -12.26 -2.24 6.40
C GLY A 212 -12.24 -0.73 6.08
N THR A 213 -13.32 -0.20 5.53
CA THR A 213 -13.57 1.23 5.40
C THR A 213 -15.03 1.49 5.81
N GLN A 214 -15.34 2.66 6.36
CA GLN A 214 -16.75 3.08 6.53
C GLN A 214 -17.47 3.31 5.18
N SER A 215 -16.79 3.10 4.04
CA SER A 215 -17.39 3.25 2.73
C SER A 215 -18.25 2.02 2.36
N ASN A 216 -19.54 2.25 2.10
CA ASN A 216 -20.47 1.25 1.56
C ASN A 216 -20.22 0.96 0.06
N GLU A 217 -19.03 1.26 -0.47
CA GLU A 217 -18.71 1.05 -1.87
C GLU A 217 -18.42 -0.44 -2.14
N HIS A 218 -19.23 -1.03 -3.02
CA HIS A 218 -19.00 -2.37 -3.53
C HIS A 218 -18.18 -2.26 -4.82
N LEU A 219 -16.88 -2.42 -4.71
CA LEU A 219 -15.95 -2.34 -5.84
C LEU A 219 -15.33 -3.70 -6.11
N ASP A 220 -15.31 -4.08 -7.38
CA ASP A 220 -14.51 -5.24 -7.80
C ASP A 220 -12.99 -4.93 -7.78
N ASP A 221 -12.18 -5.94 -8.05
CA ASP A 221 -10.71 -5.81 -8.02
C ASP A 221 -10.17 -4.85 -9.10
N TYR A 222 -10.87 -4.69 -10.22
CA TYR A 222 -10.50 -3.76 -11.28
C TYR A 222 -10.80 -2.32 -10.88
N GLU A 223 -12.00 -2.03 -10.39
CA GLU A 223 -12.43 -0.69 -9.97
C GLU A 223 -11.65 -0.17 -8.75
N ASN A 224 -11.21 -1.08 -7.89
CA ASN A 224 -10.34 -0.77 -6.75
C ASN A 224 -8.84 -0.76 -7.10
N ALA A 225 -8.49 -1.29 -8.27
CA ALA A 225 -7.12 -1.55 -8.70
C ALA A 225 -6.33 -2.32 -7.62
N THR A 226 -6.95 -3.36 -7.04
CA THR A 226 -6.44 -4.12 -5.89
C THR A 226 -5.02 -4.65 -6.15
N LEU A 227 -4.15 -4.59 -5.13
CA LEU A 227 -2.80 -5.17 -5.18
C LEU A 227 -2.75 -6.50 -4.42
N ARG A 228 -1.92 -7.43 -4.92
CA ARG A 228 -1.60 -8.70 -4.27
C ARG A 228 -0.10 -8.87 -4.17
N GLU A 229 0.40 -9.07 -2.96
CA GLU A 229 1.83 -9.31 -2.74
C GLU A 229 2.24 -10.61 -3.42
N THR A 230 3.38 -10.61 -4.11
CA THR A 230 3.89 -11.80 -4.78
C THR A 230 4.43 -12.82 -3.78
N ASN A 231 4.31 -14.11 -4.13
CA ASN A 231 4.87 -15.19 -3.30
C ASN A 231 6.38 -15.04 -3.08
N GLU A 232 7.12 -14.52 -4.07
CA GLU A 232 8.55 -14.23 -3.93
C GLU A 232 8.82 -13.17 -2.86
N SER A 233 8.02 -12.09 -2.84
CA SER A 233 8.13 -11.04 -1.82
C SER A 233 7.78 -11.57 -0.42
N ARG A 234 6.71 -12.36 -0.33
CA ARG A 234 6.29 -13.02 0.91
C ARG A 234 7.36 -13.97 1.44
N ALA A 235 7.97 -14.78 0.57
CA ALA A 235 9.07 -15.67 0.92
C ALA A 235 10.29 -14.90 1.45
N ARG A 236 10.65 -13.73 0.88
CA ARG A 236 11.73 -12.87 1.40
C ARG A 236 11.46 -12.38 2.83
N ARG A 237 10.19 -12.27 3.23
CA ARG A 237 9.74 -11.93 4.58
C ARG A 237 9.50 -13.15 5.48
N GLY A 238 9.78 -14.37 5.01
CA GLY A 238 9.59 -15.60 5.77
C GLY A 238 8.14 -16.10 5.81
N LYS A 239 7.31 -15.76 4.82
CA LYS A 239 5.93 -16.22 4.69
C LYS A 239 5.77 -17.22 3.56
N GLU A 240 5.17 -18.36 3.84
CA GLU A 240 4.96 -19.45 2.87
C GLU A 240 3.54 -19.47 2.30
N GLU A 241 2.58 -18.92 3.05
CA GLU A 241 1.17 -18.87 2.64
C GLU A 241 0.87 -17.63 1.78
N PRO A 242 -0.11 -17.70 0.85
CA PRO A 242 -0.61 -16.55 0.11
C PRO A 242 -1.09 -15.42 1.03
N GLN A 243 -1.18 -14.19 0.49
CA GLN A 243 -1.77 -13.06 1.21
C GLN A 243 -3.21 -13.40 1.63
N HIS A 244 -3.59 -12.98 2.84
CA HIS A 244 -4.93 -13.17 3.36
C HIS A 244 -6.02 -12.51 2.49
N GLY A 245 -7.18 -13.17 2.41
CA GLY A 245 -8.36 -12.64 1.72
C GLY A 245 -9.01 -11.45 2.45
N ARG A 246 -9.98 -10.81 1.78
CA ARG A 246 -10.61 -9.54 2.23
C ARG A 246 -11.20 -9.62 3.65
N ASP A 247 -11.92 -10.70 3.99
CA ASP A 247 -12.52 -10.84 5.33
C ASP A 247 -11.45 -10.86 6.44
N LYS A 248 -10.35 -11.59 6.21
CA LYS A 248 -9.27 -11.65 7.20
C LYS A 248 -8.48 -10.34 7.27
N GLN A 249 -8.32 -9.63 6.15
CA GLN A 249 -7.72 -8.29 6.15
C GLN A 249 -8.57 -7.28 6.92
N ALA A 250 -9.91 -7.38 6.86
CA ALA A 250 -10.79 -6.52 7.64
C ALA A 250 -10.68 -6.77 9.16
N GLU A 251 -10.52 -8.04 9.58
CA GLU A 251 -10.23 -8.35 10.99
C GLU A 251 -8.89 -7.75 11.43
N LEU A 252 -7.85 -7.87 10.60
CA LEU A 252 -6.52 -7.35 10.88
C LEU A 252 -6.51 -5.82 10.91
N PHE A 253 -7.26 -5.16 10.03
CA PHE A 253 -7.46 -3.71 10.04
C PHE A 253 -8.01 -3.23 11.39
N ASN A 254 -9.11 -3.83 11.86
CA ASN A 254 -9.71 -3.45 13.14
C ASN A 254 -8.71 -3.59 14.30
N ALA A 255 -7.94 -4.69 14.31
CA ALA A 255 -6.90 -4.89 15.30
C ALA A 255 -5.80 -3.80 15.18
N ALA A 256 -5.35 -3.48 13.96
CA ALA A 256 -4.33 -2.48 13.69
C ALA A 256 -4.69 -1.10 14.25
N MET A 257 -5.95 -0.68 14.07
CA MET A 257 -6.45 0.61 14.54
C MET A 257 -6.28 0.78 16.06
N TRP A 258 -6.57 -0.28 16.83
CA TRP A 258 -6.33 -0.31 18.27
C TRP A 258 -4.83 -0.37 18.60
N GLY A 259 -4.08 -1.24 17.93
CA GLY A 259 -2.64 -1.37 18.17
C GLY A 259 -1.85 -0.08 17.88
N TRP A 260 -2.33 0.76 16.98
CA TRP A 260 -1.79 2.09 16.72
C TRP A 260 -2.11 3.07 17.85
N LYS A 261 -3.37 3.13 18.30
CA LYS A 261 -3.77 3.93 19.49
C LYS A 261 -2.89 3.61 20.70
N ASP A 262 -2.67 2.33 20.98
CA ASP A 262 -1.87 1.85 22.13
C ASP A 262 -0.39 2.25 22.03
N GLN A 263 0.12 2.47 20.82
CA GLN A 263 1.49 2.96 20.57
C GLN A 263 1.59 4.50 20.60
N GLY A 264 0.50 5.20 20.97
CA GLY A 264 0.44 6.65 21.04
C GLY A 264 0.30 7.33 19.68
N THR A 265 -0.05 6.59 18.62
CA THR A 265 -0.43 7.17 17.33
C THR A 265 -1.93 7.38 17.26
N GLN A 266 -2.39 8.11 16.25
CA GLN A 266 -3.83 8.31 16.02
C GLN A 266 -4.49 6.98 15.65
N ASN A 267 -5.77 6.81 16.00
CA ASN A 267 -6.64 5.79 15.43
C ASN A 267 -7.46 6.43 14.29
N PRO A 268 -7.06 6.26 13.01
CA PRO A 268 -7.71 6.91 11.87
C PRO A 268 -9.19 6.58 11.70
N ASP A 269 -9.66 5.44 12.21
CA ASP A 269 -11.06 5.01 12.09
C ASP A 269 -11.98 5.72 13.10
N LYS A 270 -11.39 6.37 14.11
CA LYS A 270 -12.12 7.09 15.18
C LYS A 270 -11.98 8.60 15.12
N ILE A 271 -11.19 9.13 14.18
CA ILE A 271 -11.03 10.57 14.02
C ILE A 271 -12.34 11.20 13.55
N GLY A 272 -12.86 12.15 14.34
CA GLY A 272 -14.10 12.87 14.04
C GLY A 272 -15.38 12.23 14.61
N GLU A 273 -15.27 11.07 15.25
CA GLU A 273 -16.35 10.51 16.07
C GLU A 273 -16.39 11.23 17.43
N VAL A 274 -17.59 11.48 17.96
CA VAL A 274 -17.76 11.97 19.32
C VAL A 274 -17.59 10.76 20.24
N GLU A 275 -16.55 10.74 21.09
CA GLU A 275 -16.36 9.65 22.06
C GLU A 275 -17.55 9.63 23.04
N GLU A 276 -18.45 8.65 22.90
CA GLU A 276 -19.39 8.28 23.95
C GLU A 276 -18.66 7.31 24.90
N GLU A 277 -18.50 7.70 26.17
CA GLU A 277 -17.85 6.88 27.21
C GLU A 277 -18.60 5.54 27.38
N GLY A 278 -18.03 4.43 26.88
CA GLY A 278 -18.54 3.07 27.15
C GLY A 278 -18.33 2.00 26.06
N ASP A 279 -18.06 2.40 24.81
CA ASP A 279 -18.06 1.45 23.67
C ASP A 279 -16.76 0.63 23.51
N GLU A 280 -15.66 1.04 24.14
CA GLU A 280 -14.33 0.44 23.91
C GLU A 280 -14.20 -0.99 24.46
N GLU A 281 -14.77 -1.25 25.64
CA GLU A 281 -14.70 -2.57 26.28
C GLU A 281 -15.61 -3.58 25.57
N GLU A 282 -16.77 -3.12 25.08
CA GLU A 282 -17.74 -3.96 24.38
C GLU A 282 -17.29 -4.31 22.95
N ALA A 283 -16.64 -3.38 22.25
CA ALA A 283 -16.07 -3.63 20.93
C ALA A 283 -14.94 -4.67 20.97
N LEU A 284 -14.04 -4.59 21.96
CA LEU A 284 -12.97 -5.58 22.14
C LEU A 284 -13.56 -6.97 22.48
N LEU A 285 -14.56 -7.04 23.35
CA LEU A 285 -15.23 -8.29 23.74
C LEU A 285 -15.99 -8.96 22.58
N ARG A 286 -16.60 -8.17 21.67
CA ARG A 286 -17.29 -8.70 20.47
C ARG A 286 -16.34 -9.27 19.42
N VAL A 287 -15.12 -8.73 19.33
CA VAL A 287 -14.06 -9.26 18.45
C VAL A 287 -13.51 -10.58 19.01
N LEU A 288 -13.34 -10.67 20.34
CA LEU A 288 -12.81 -11.86 21.02
C LEU A 288 -13.78 -13.06 21.04
N THR A 289 -15.10 -12.81 21.05
CA THR A 289 -16.13 -13.87 21.16
C THR A 289 -16.49 -14.54 19.83
N LYS A 290 -16.23 -13.91 18.67
CA LYS A 290 -16.51 -14.51 17.35
C LYS A 290 -15.52 -15.60 16.92
N GLY A 291 -14.42 -15.79 17.65
CA GLY A 291 -13.40 -16.81 17.34
C GLY A 291 -13.74 -18.24 17.82
N SER A 292 -14.82 -18.44 18.58
CA SER A 292 -15.09 -19.74 19.24
C SER A 292 -16.26 -20.55 18.68
N GLU A 293 -16.97 -20.10 17.64
CA GLU A 293 -18.12 -20.84 17.09
C GLU A 293 -17.90 -21.22 15.63
N ASN A 294 -17.21 -22.34 15.40
CA ASN A 294 -17.52 -23.25 14.28
C ASN A 294 -16.81 -24.59 14.48
N VAL A 295 -17.47 -25.47 15.26
CA VAL A 295 -17.21 -26.92 15.24
C VAL A 295 -18.52 -27.61 14.86
N ASP A 296 -18.39 -28.55 13.93
CA ASP A 296 -19.36 -29.54 13.46
C ASP A 296 -20.49 -29.13 12.50
N LYS A 297 -20.31 -29.54 11.23
CA LYS A 297 -21.17 -30.55 10.59
C LYS A 297 -20.53 -31.07 9.28
N LYS A 298 -20.10 -32.33 9.29
CA LYS A 298 -19.86 -33.14 8.08
C LYS A 298 -21.13 -33.87 7.69
N GLY A 299 -21.50 -33.82 6.41
CA GLY A 299 -22.47 -34.68 5.74
C GLY A 299 -22.21 -34.60 4.24
N GLY A 300 -21.97 -35.74 3.59
CA GLY A 300 -21.46 -35.82 2.22
C GLY A 300 -22.53 -35.89 1.14
N GLU A 301 -22.10 -35.71 -0.12
CA GLU A 301 -22.35 -36.58 -1.27
C GLU A 301 -21.76 -35.93 -2.55
N ALA A 302 -21.16 -36.75 -3.41
CA ALA A 302 -20.85 -36.44 -4.82
C ALA A 302 -22.02 -36.98 -5.67
N PRO A 303 -22.30 -36.54 -6.92
CA PRO A 303 -21.35 -36.75 -8.03
C PRO A 303 -21.47 -35.81 -9.27
N ALA A 304 -20.62 -36.15 -10.25
CA ALA A 304 -20.86 -36.21 -11.70
C ALA A 304 -20.39 -35.07 -12.62
N THR A 305 -19.61 -35.53 -13.59
CA THR A 305 -18.99 -34.86 -14.74
C THR A 305 -20.00 -34.57 -15.86
N ASP A 306 -19.82 -33.46 -16.60
CA ASP A 306 -20.04 -33.47 -18.05
C ASP A 306 -19.15 -32.44 -18.78
N ARG A 307 -18.76 -32.82 -20.00
CA ARG A 307 -17.89 -32.13 -20.95
C ARG A 307 -18.74 -31.26 -21.88
N ARG A 308 -18.17 -30.13 -22.34
CA ARG A 308 -18.04 -29.69 -23.76
C ARG A 308 -17.89 -28.18 -23.84
N GLY A 309 -16.90 -27.72 -24.61
CA GLY A 309 -16.77 -26.31 -24.97
C GLY A 309 -15.38 -25.89 -25.47
N GLU A 310 -14.70 -26.72 -26.26
CA GLU A 310 -13.50 -26.30 -27.01
C GLU A 310 -13.93 -25.30 -28.11
N SER A 311 -13.84 -24.01 -27.82
CA SER A 311 -13.50 -22.94 -28.80
C SER A 311 -13.38 -21.55 -28.16
N THR A 312 -13.76 -21.38 -26.89
CA THR A 312 -13.56 -20.14 -26.13
C THR A 312 -12.23 -20.10 -25.38
N ALA A 313 -11.63 -21.26 -25.10
CA ALA A 313 -10.39 -21.37 -24.32
C ALA A 313 -9.19 -20.68 -25.00
N ASP A 314 -9.08 -20.71 -26.33
CA ASP A 314 -7.96 -20.08 -27.05
C ASP A 314 -8.11 -18.56 -27.21
N ALA A 315 -9.35 -18.06 -27.28
CA ALA A 315 -9.62 -16.62 -27.27
C ALA A 315 -9.40 -16.04 -25.86
N VAL A 316 -9.88 -16.74 -24.83
CA VAL A 316 -9.65 -16.40 -23.42
C VAL A 316 -8.18 -16.61 -23.04
N ALA A 317 -7.46 -17.57 -23.63
CA ALA A 317 -6.02 -17.74 -23.40
C ALA A 317 -5.20 -16.64 -24.06
N LYS A 318 -5.55 -16.20 -25.28
CA LYS A 318 -4.91 -15.06 -25.96
C LYS A 318 -5.23 -13.72 -25.30
N GLU A 319 -6.38 -13.59 -24.66
CA GLU A 319 -6.76 -12.41 -23.86
C GLU A 319 -6.18 -12.46 -22.44
N ARG A 320 -6.07 -13.67 -21.83
CA ARG A 320 -5.27 -13.91 -20.61
C ARG A 320 -3.77 -13.67 -20.82
N GLU A 321 -3.23 -13.95 -22.00
CA GLU A 321 -1.84 -13.59 -22.38
C GLU A 321 -1.64 -12.08 -22.55
N ARG A 322 -2.72 -11.31 -22.78
CA ARG A 322 -2.71 -9.84 -22.76
C ARG A 322 -2.81 -9.25 -21.36
N SER A 323 -3.35 -9.98 -20.40
CA SER A 323 -3.26 -9.66 -18.97
C SER A 323 -1.87 -10.03 -18.42
N ARG A 324 -0.81 -9.48 -19.02
CA ARG A 324 0.53 -9.54 -18.43
C ARG A 324 0.44 -8.85 -17.07
N SER A 325 0.74 -9.59 -16.00
CA SER A 325 0.70 -9.11 -14.61
C SER A 325 1.34 -7.72 -14.53
N LEU A 326 0.53 -6.69 -14.27
CA LEU A 326 1.04 -5.36 -13.98
C LEU A 326 1.72 -5.44 -12.61
N SER A 327 3.03 -5.23 -12.57
CA SER A 327 3.82 -5.36 -11.35
C SER A 327 4.23 -3.99 -10.82
N VAL A 328 4.20 -3.85 -9.49
CA VAL A 328 4.68 -2.68 -8.78
C VAL A 328 5.55 -3.12 -7.62
N ARG A 329 6.65 -2.42 -7.42
CA ARG A 329 7.53 -2.57 -6.26
C ARG A 329 7.27 -1.41 -5.34
N VAL A 330 7.11 -1.70 -4.06
CA VAL A 330 6.73 -0.70 -3.07
C VAL A 330 7.79 -0.69 -1.99
N ALA A 331 8.33 0.49 -1.69
CA ALA A 331 9.34 0.70 -0.66
C ALA A 331 8.86 1.73 0.39
N ALA A 332 9.30 1.51 1.63
CA ALA A 332 9.07 2.38 2.78
C ALA A 332 10.32 3.21 3.12
#